data_AF-A0A355DKC7-F1
#
_entry.id   AF-A0A355DKC7-F1
#
_cell.length_a   1.000
_cell.length_b   1.000
_cell.length_c   1.000
_cell.angle_alpha   90.00
_cell.angle_beta   90.00
_cell.angle_gamma   90.00
#
_symmetry.space_group_name_H-M   'P 1'
#
loop_
_entity.id
_entity.type
_entity.pdbx_description
1 polymer ?
#
loop_
_entity_poly.entity_id
_entity_poly.type
_entity_poly.pdbx_seq_one_letter_code
_entity_poly.pdbx_strand_id
1 'polypeptide(L)' 'MAAQLAGQNIRIRWQRLQMPLLAISSSLIRESCRQYRSIRDLVPDEIRAYIHTHNLYSDQANP' A
#
# COMPACT_ATOMS: atom_id res chain seq x y z
N MET A 1 15.94 -12.12 -15.12
CA MET A 1 15.07 -11.00 -15.55
C MET A 1 15.76 -9.64 -15.61
N ALA A 2 16.86 -9.41 -14.87
CA ALA A 2 17.58 -8.12 -14.88
C ALA A 2 18.46 -7.86 -16.12
N ALA A 3 18.81 -8.89 -16.91
CA ALA A 3 19.75 -8.77 -18.02
C ALA A 3 19.16 -8.22 -19.34
N GLN A 4 17.83 -8.09 -19.46
CA GLN A 4 17.16 -7.78 -20.73
C GLN A 4 16.98 -6.27 -21.00
N LEU A 5 17.17 -5.42 -19.99
CA LEU A 5 17.01 -3.97 -20.12
C LEU A 5 18.28 -3.26 -20.61
N ALA A 6 19.42 -3.97 -20.66
CA ALA A 6 20.71 -3.39 -21.07
C ALA A 6 20.83 -3.14 -22.59
N GLY A 7 19.98 -3.77 -23.41
CA GLY A 7 20.01 -3.63 -24.88
C GLY A 7 19.24 -2.43 -25.44
N GLN A 8 18.48 -1.72 -24.60
CA GLN A 8 17.72 -0.55 -24.97
C GLN A 8 18.36 0.63 -24.24
N ASN A 9 19.02 1.53 -24.97
CA ASN A 9 19.80 2.68 -24.47
C ASN A 9 18.94 3.73 -23.71
N ILE A 10 18.16 3.28 -22.74
CA ILE A 10 17.23 4.06 -21.93
C ILE A 10 18.02 4.59 -20.74
N ARG A 11 18.33 5.88 -20.78
CA ARG A 11 18.96 6.57 -19.64
C ARG A 11 17.92 6.82 -18.55
N ILE A 12 17.83 5.90 -17.59
CA ILE A 12 16.98 6.07 -16.41
C ILE A 12 17.63 7.10 -15.47
N ARG A 13 16.95 8.24 -15.27
CA ARG A 13 17.30 9.18 -14.21
C ARG A 13 16.54 8.79 -12.95
N TRP A 14 17.25 8.31 -11.94
CA TRP A 14 16.67 7.95 -10.65
C TRP A 14 17.46 8.62 -9.53
N GLN A 15 16.78 8.89 -8.41
CA GLN A 15 17.40 9.36 -7.18
C GLN A 15 16.73 8.66 -6.01
N ARG A 16 17.53 8.29 -4.99
CA ARG A 16 17.01 7.71 -3.77
C ARG A 16 16.67 8.83 -2.80
N LEU A 17 15.38 9.05 -2.56
CA LEU A 17 14.91 9.98 -1.54
C LEU A 17 15.01 9.33 -0.17
N GLN A 18 15.51 10.07 0.81
CA GLN A 18 15.40 9.67 2.21
C GLN A 18 13.97 9.91 2.67
N MET A 19 13.38 8.92 3.34
CA MET A 19 12.07 9.05 3.97
C MET A 19 12.19 8.78 5.47
N PRO A 20 11.37 9.46 6.29
CA PRO A 20 11.29 9.16 7.71
C PRO A 20 10.77 7.73 7.93
N LEU A 21 11.16 7.13 9.05
CA LEU A 21 10.60 5.85 9.46
C LEU A 21 9.13 6.04 9.85
N LEU A 22 8.24 5.32 9.20
CA LEU A 22 6.82 5.29 9.50
C LEU A 22 6.45 3.94 10.11
N ALA A 23 5.77 3.94 11.25
CA ALA A 23 5.30 2.73 11.93
C ALA A 23 4.00 2.15 11.29
N ILE A 24 3.78 2.40 9.99
CA ILE A 24 2.60 1.94 9.26
C ILE A 24 3.03 1.11 8.05
N SER A 25 2.25 0.08 7.74
CA SER A 25 2.44 -0.72 6.53
C SER A 25 1.10 -1.11 5.94
N SER A 26 1.06 -1.34 4.62
CA SER A 26 -0.16 -1.79 3.96
C SER A 26 -0.63 -3.15 4.46
N SER A 27 0.29 -4.03 4.85
CA SER A 27 -0.04 -5.32 5.47
C SER A 27 -0.74 -5.15 6.81
N LEU A 28 -0.24 -4.26 7.67
CA LEU A 28 -0.87 -3.92 8.95
C LEU A 28 -2.28 -3.35 8.77
N ILE A 29 -2.46 -2.46 7.79
CA ILE A 29 -3.78 -1.86 7.49
C ILE A 29 -4.76 -2.93 7.01
N ARG A 30 -4.38 -3.80 6.06
CA ARG A 30 -5.25 -4.89 5.57
C ARG A 30 -5.61 -5.89 6.66
N GLU A 31 -4.68 -6.22 7.55
CA GLU A 31 -4.96 -7.09 8.69
C GLU A 31 -5.92 -6.43 9.69
N SER A 32 -5.71 -5.15 9.98
CA SER A 32 -6.60 -4.37 10.87
C SER A 32 -8.02 -4.30 10.31
N CYS A 33 -8.19 -4.08 9.00
CA CYS A 33 -9.50 -4.12 8.35
C CYS A 33 -10.18 -5.49 8.51
N ARG A 34 -9.46 -6.60 8.27
CA ARG A 34 -10.00 -7.96 8.44
C ARG A 34 -10.39 -8.29 9.88
N GLN A 35 -9.67 -7.73 10.84
CA GLN A 35 -9.96 -7.89 12.27
C GLN A 35 -10.98 -6.88 12.80
N TYR A 36 -11.61 -6.07 11.93
CA TYR A 36 -12.53 -4.99 12.31
C TYR A 36 -11.92 -4.00 13.32
N ARG A 37 -10.60 -3.82 13.29
CA ARG A 37 -9.89 -2.82 14.10
C ARG A 37 -9.93 -1.46 13.41
N SER A 38 -10.03 -0.41 14.21
CA SER A 38 -9.96 0.96 13.71
C SER A 38 -8.59 1.23 13.08
N ILE A 39 -8.60 1.71 11.84
CA ILE A 39 -7.42 2.22 11.11
C ILE A 39 -7.34 3.75 11.15
N ARG A 40 -8.09 4.39 12.09
CA ARG A 40 -7.98 5.83 12.34
C ARG A 40 -6.53 6.16 12.69
N ASP A 41 -6.04 7.28 12.17
CA ASP A 41 -4.66 7.77 12.34
C ASP A 41 -3.57 6.94 11.62
N LEU A 42 -3.88 5.75 11.09
CA LEU A 42 -2.98 4.99 10.21
C LEU A 42 -3.11 5.43 8.74
N VAL A 43 -4.29 5.94 8.38
CA VAL A 43 -4.58 6.48 7.06
C VAL A 43 -5.35 7.80 7.19
N PRO A 44 -5.21 8.72 6.23
CA PRO A 44 -6.10 9.87 6.11
C PRO A 44 -7.58 9.46 6.12
N ASP A 45 -8.42 10.31 6.69
CA ASP A 45 -9.85 10.02 6.86
C ASP A 45 -10.58 9.76 5.54
N GLU A 46 -10.18 10.43 4.47
CA GLU A 46 -10.73 10.21 3.13
C GLU A 46 -10.48 8.77 2.65
N ILE A 47 -9.28 8.23 2.89
CA ILE A 47 -8.91 6.86 2.54
C ILE A 47 -9.68 5.88 3.42
N ARG A 48 -9.82 6.16 4.72
CA ARG A 48 -10.62 5.35 5.64
C ARG A 48 -12.09 5.28 5.18
N ALA A 49 -12.66 6.43 4.82
CA ALA A 49 -14.02 6.51 4.30
C ALA A 49 -14.15 5.72 2.99
N TYR A 50 -13.19 5.82 2.08
CA TYR A 50 -13.16 5.06 0.85
C TYR A 50 -13.12 3.54 1.09
N ILE A 51 -12.20 3.08 1.95
CA ILE A 51 -12.08 1.66 2.33
C ILE A 51 -13.39 1.13 2.90
N HIS A 52 -14.03 1.90 3.78
CA HIS A 52 -15.28 1.52 4.41
C HIS A 52 -16.45 1.50 3.40
N THR A 53 -16.59 2.55 2.59
CA THR A 53 -17.66 2.66 1.57
C THR A 53 -17.60 1.54 0.54
N HIS A 54 -16.40 1.14 0.14
CA HIS A 54 -16.17 0.08 -0.84
C HIS A 54 -15.95 -1.31 -0.21
N ASN A 55 -16.09 -1.43 1.12
CA ASN A 55 -15.88 -2.67 1.87
C ASN A 55 -14.55 -3.37 1.52
N LEU A 56 -13.49 -2.57 1.29
CA LEU A 56 -12.19 -3.08 0.86
C LEU A 56 -11.50 -3.82 2.00
N TYR A 57 -10.86 -4.95 1.67
CA TYR A 57 -10.12 -5.79 2.61
C TYR A 57 -10.98 -6.44 3.71
N SER A 58 -12.30 -6.34 3.62
CA SER A 58 -13.19 -7.24 4.32
C SER A 58 -13.02 -8.65 3.75
N ASP A 59 -13.19 -9.66 4.60
CA ASP A 59 -13.15 -11.07 4.19
C ASP A 59 -14.40 -11.40 3.36
N GLN A 60 -14.51 -10.78 2.19
CA GLN A 60 -15.20 -11.36 1.06
C GLN A 60 -14.25 -12.47 0.60
N ALA A 61 -14.40 -13.64 1.23
CA ALA A 61 -14.00 -14.90 0.66
C ALA A 61 -14.39 -14.87 -0.83
N ASN A 62 -13.39 -14.76 -1.68
CA ASN A 62 -13.52 -15.31 -3.01
C ASN A 62 -13.67 -16.83 -2.79
N PRO A 63 -14.79 -17.47 -3.18
CA PRO A 63 -14.83 -18.92 -3.21
C PRO A 63 -13.72 -19.50 -4.10
#